data_AF-A0A830D7M5-F1
#
_entry.id   AF-A0A830D7M5-F1
#
_cell.length_a   1.000
_cell.length_b   1.000
_cell.length_c   1.000
_cell.angle_alpha   90.00
_cell.angle_beta   90.00
_cell.angle_gamma   90.00
#
_symmetry.space_group_name_H-M   'P 1'
#
loop_
_entity.id
_entity.type
_entity.pdbx_description
1 polymer ?
#
loop_
_entity_poly.entity_id
_entity_poly.type
_entity_poly.pdbx_seq_one_letter_code
_entity_poly.pdbx_strand_id
1 'polypeptide(L)'
;MQIGYNATILAPHMHAMCLELLEDHLKLGMHALDVGLGTGYLTACFAVMVGPQGRDVGVEHIPELVESSIKNIQKSAAAPLLKEASFSVHVGDGRQGWPEFAPYDAIHVGAAAPEIPPALIEQLKPGGQIGDPGR
;
A
#
# COMPACT_ATOMS: atom_id res chain seq x y z
N MET A 1 2.79 -17.52 0.90
CA MET A 1 1.62 -18.43 1.09
C MET A 1 0.55 -18.02 0.08
N GLN A 2 -0.16 -18.98 -0.54
CA GLN A 2 -1.22 -18.61 -1.49
C GLN A 2 -2.41 -17.97 -0.78
N ILE A 3 -2.99 -16.92 -1.38
CA ILE A 3 -4.14 -16.20 -0.85
C ILE A 3 -5.36 -16.27 -1.79
N GLY A 4 -5.30 -17.16 -2.78
CA GLY A 4 -6.30 -17.27 -3.86
C GLY A 4 -5.93 -16.43 -5.07
N TYR A 5 -6.69 -16.59 -6.16
CA TYR A 5 -6.61 -15.75 -7.37
C TYR A 5 -5.21 -15.62 -8.00
N ASN A 6 -4.40 -16.68 -7.90
CA ASN A 6 -2.99 -16.69 -8.33
C ASN A 6 -2.10 -15.64 -7.64
N ALA A 7 -2.55 -15.10 -6.49
CA ALA A 7 -1.79 -14.19 -5.66
C ALA A 7 -1.17 -14.92 -4.45
N THR A 8 -0.04 -14.41 -4.00
CA THR A 8 0.72 -14.95 -2.86
C THR A 8 1.09 -13.82 -1.93
N ILE A 9 0.85 -13.99 -0.62
CA ILE A 9 1.39 -13.05 0.37
C ILE A 9 2.91 -13.18 0.44
N LEU A 10 3.59 -12.04 0.43
CA LEU A 10 5.04 -11.94 0.59
C LEU A 10 5.50 -12.56 1.92
N ALA A 11 6.72 -13.05 1.95
CA ALA A 11 7.31 -13.56 3.19
C ALA A 11 7.51 -12.41 4.19
N PRO A 12 7.44 -12.66 5.52
CA PRO A 12 7.55 -11.61 6.53
C PRO A 12 8.80 -10.72 6.38
N HIS A 13 9.94 -11.30 6.00
CA HIS A 13 11.18 -10.53 5.77
C HIS A 13 11.07 -9.55 4.60
N MET A 14 10.29 -9.86 3.56
CA MET A 14 10.06 -8.94 2.43
C MET A 14 9.24 -7.72 2.88
N HIS A 15 8.24 -7.92 3.74
CA HIS A 15 7.50 -6.80 4.33
C HIS A 15 8.41 -5.93 5.20
N ALA A 16 9.27 -6.55 6.03
CA ALA A 16 10.22 -5.82 6.87
C ALA A 16 11.19 -4.98 6.02
N MET A 17 11.79 -5.58 4.98
CA MET A 17 12.67 -4.84 4.06
C MET A 17 11.96 -3.69 3.36
N CYS A 18 10.70 -3.86 2.95
CA CYS A 18 9.93 -2.77 2.36
C CYS A 18 9.66 -1.63 3.36
N LEU A 19 9.31 -1.97 4.61
CA LEU A 19 9.07 -0.98 5.66
C LEU A 19 10.36 -0.22 6.00
N GLU A 20 11.51 -0.90 6.06
CA GLU A 20 12.82 -0.27 6.26
C GLU A 20 13.21 0.62 5.08
N LEU A 21 13.00 0.17 3.84
CA LEU A 21 13.32 0.94 2.63
C LEU A 21 12.55 2.26 2.57
N LEU A 22 11.29 2.26 3.02
CA LEU A 22 10.38 3.41 2.96
C LEU A 22 10.27 4.13 4.31
N GLU A 23 11.06 3.75 5.32
CA GLU A 23 10.88 4.22 6.69
C GLU A 23 10.92 5.75 6.80
N ASP A 24 11.80 6.41 6.05
CA ASP A 24 11.95 7.87 6.06
C ASP A 24 10.81 8.63 5.36
N HIS A 25 10.00 7.91 4.58
CA HIS A 25 8.85 8.43 3.84
C HIS A 25 7.51 7.90 4.39
N LEU A 26 7.56 7.12 5.46
CA LEU A 26 6.41 6.59 6.20
C LEU A 26 6.39 7.18 7.63
N LYS A 27 6.39 8.51 7.73
CA LYS A 27 6.30 9.21 9.03
C LYS A 27 4.89 9.75 9.28
N LEU A 28 4.62 10.12 10.53
CA LEU A 28 3.34 10.68 10.96
C LEU A 28 2.92 11.86 10.05
N GLY A 29 1.72 11.80 9.49
CA GLY A 29 1.18 12.84 8.58
C GLY A 29 1.50 12.64 7.10
N MET A 30 2.32 11.65 6.74
CA MET A 30 2.68 11.39 5.34
C MET A 30 1.60 10.59 4.58
N HIS A 31 1.70 10.62 3.26
CA HIS A 31 0.81 9.92 2.35
C HIS A 31 1.53 8.75 1.68
N ALA A 32 0.95 7.56 1.75
CA ALA A 32 1.47 6.34 1.15
C ALA A 32 0.47 5.70 0.19
N LEU A 33 1.01 5.00 -0.82
CA LEU A 33 0.26 4.18 -1.76
C LEU A 33 0.84 2.77 -1.78
N ASP A 34 0.00 1.76 -1.61
CA ASP A 34 0.34 0.35 -1.71
C ASP A 34 -0.34 -0.27 -2.95
N VAL A 35 0.46 -0.54 -3.98
CA VAL A 35 -0.01 -1.13 -5.24
C VAL A 35 0.10 -2.65 -5.19
N GLY A 36 -1.03 -3.33 -5.38
CA GLY A 36 -1.13 -4.79 -5.24
C GLY A 36 -1.22 -5.22 -3.78
N LEU A 37 -2.12 -4.58 -3.03
CA LEU A 37 -2.22 -4.73 -1.57
C LEU A 37 -2.46 -6.17 -1.08
N GLY A 38 -3.00 -7.05 -1.93
CA GLY A 38 -3.22 -8.47 -1.61
C GLY A 38 -4.02 -8.69 -0.34
N THR A 39 -3.36 -9.14 0.74
CA THR A 39 -4.01 -9.38 2.04
C THR A 39 -4.31 -8.11 2.82
N GLY A 40 -3.77 -6.97 2.41
CA GLY A 40 -3.86 -5.69 3.11
C GLY A 40 -2.88 -5.53 4.27
N TYR A 41 -1.92 -6.45 4.43
CA TYR A 41 -0.99 -6.42 5.55
C TYR A 41 -0.08 -5.19 5.50
N LEU A 42 0.57 -4.94 4.37
CA LEU A 42 1.53 -3.85 4.24
C LEU A 42 0.85 -2.48 4.25
N THR A 43 -0.29 -2.36 3.57
CA THR A 43 -1.25 -1.24 3.66
C THR A 43 -1.59 -0.92 5.12
N ALA A 44 -1.94 -1.94 5.92
CA ALA A 44 -2.20 -1.74 7.35
C ALA A 44 -0.96 -1.27 8.13
N CYS A 45 0.23 -1.79 7.81
CA CYS A 45 1.48 -1.33 8.42
C CYS A 45 1.77 0.15 8.08
N PHE A 46 1.62 0.54 6.82
CA PHE A 46 1.80 1.92 6.37
C PHE A 46 0.83 2.85 7.07
N ALA A 47 -0.45 2.49 7.14
CA ALA A 47 -1.47 3.24 7.88
C ALA A 47 -1.08 3.50 9.34
N VAL A 48 -0.51 2.48 10.01
CA VAL A 48 -0.02 2.62 11.39
C VAL A 48 1.17 3.58 11.48
N MET A 49 2.12 3.52 10.53
CA MET A 49 3.31 4.36 10.52
C MET A 49 3.00 5.83 10.20
N VAL A 50 2.15 6.09 9.21
CA VAL A 50 1.73 7.46 8.86
C VAL A 50 0.71 8.03 9.84
N GLY A 51 0.07 7.17 10.63
CA GLY A 51 -0.84 7.53 11.70
C GLY A 51 -2.10 8.26 11.24
N PRO A 52 -2.94 8.73 12.19
CA PRO A 52 -4.27 9.27 11.88
C PRO A 52 -4.26 10.61 11.15
N GLN A 53 -3.13 11.34 11.19
CA GLN A 53 -2.96 12.59 10.44
C GLN A 53 -2.43 12.35 9.02
N GLY A 54 -1.93 11.16 8.74
CA GLY A 54 -1.47 10.76 7.42
C GLY A 54 -2.56 10.09 6.61
N ARG A 55 -2.14 9.50 5.49
CA ARG A 55 -3.04 8.73 4.63
C ARG A 55 -2.32 7.55 4.02
N ASP A 56 -2.94 6.39 4.08
CA ASP A 56 -2.52 5.23 3.29
C ASP A 56 -3.64 4.80 2.33
N VAL A 57 -3.26 4.42 1.11
CA VAL A 57 -4.17 3.99 0.05
C VAL A 57 -3.70 2.67 -0.52
N GLY A 58 -4.52 1.62 -0.44
CA GLY A 58 -4.27 0.37 -1.13
C GLY A 58 -5.04 0.27 -2.44
N VAL A 59 -4.40 -0.21 -3.51
CA VAL A 59 -5.07 -0.51 -4.79
C VAL A 59 -4.83 -1.96 -5.20
N GLU A 60 -5.90 -2.67 -5.49
CA GLU A 60 -5.86 -4.06 -5.94
C GLU A 60 -6.89 -4.28 -7.05
N HIS A 61 -6.51 -5.01 -8.10
CA HIS A 61 -7.37 -5.19 -9.27
C HIS A 61 -8.36 -6.34 -9.11
N ILE A 62 -8.14 -7.23 -8.13
CA ILE A 62 -9.00 -8.38 -7.83
C ILE A 62 -10.00 -8.00 -6.73
N PRO A 63 -11.30 -7.82 -7.05
CA PRO A 63 -12.31 -7.35 -6.09
C PRO A 63 -12.41 -8.23 -4.83
N GLU A 64 -12.28 -9.54 -4.99
CA GLU A 64 -12.37 -10.50 -3.89
C GLU A 64 -11.19 -10.39 -2.91
N LEU A 65 -10.00 -9.99 -3.40
CA LEU A 65 -8.86 -9.70 -2.54
C LEU A 65 -9.06 -8.40 -1.77
N VAL A 66 -9.66 -7.37 -2.38
CA VAL A 66 -10.05 -6.14 -1.66
C VAL A 66 -11.06 -6.44 -0.56
N GLU A 67 -12.08 -7.26 -0.84
CA GLU A 67 -13.06 -7.62 0.20
C GLU A 67 -12.40 -8.42 1.34
N SER A 68 -11.53 -9.36 0.99
CA SER A 68 -10.77 -10.16 1.96
C SER A 68 -9.82 -9.30 2.81
N SER A 69 -9.13 -8.33 2.18
CA SER A 69 -8.19 -7.45 2.87
C SER A 69 -8.89 -6.58 3.90
N ILE A 70 -10.07 -6.01 3.57
CA ILE A 70 -10.88 -5.24 4.52
C ILE A 70 -11.19 -6.10 5.75
N LYS A 71 -11.63 -7.34 5.55
CA LYS A 71 -11.93 -8.29 6.64
C LYS A 71 -10.70 -8.62 7.48
N ASN A 72 -9.52 -8.69 6.88
CA ASN A 72 -8.26 -8.94 7.59
C ASN A 72 -7.86 -7.73 8.43
N ILE A 73 -7.93 -6.53 7.86
CA ILE A 73 -7.54 -5.28 8.52
C ILE A 73 -8.49 -4.96 9.69
N GLN A 74 -9.79 -5.22 9.53
CA GLN A 74 -10.78 -5.12 10.61
C GLN A 74 -10.48 -6.02 11.83
N LYS A 75 -9.72 -7.11 11.64
CA LYS A 75 -9.29 -8.02 12.70
C LYS A 75 -7.90 -7.65 13.27
N SER A 76 -7.30 -6.58 12.79
CA SER A 76 -5.94 -6.16 13.15
C SER A 76 -5.95 -4.92 14.06
N ALA A 77 -4.78 -4.54 14.57
CA ALA A 77 -4.61 -3.30 15.34
C ALA A 77 -4.90 -2.03 14.50
N ALA A 78 -4.87 -2.12 13.16
CA ALA A 78 -5.19 -1.00 12.26
C ALA A 78 -6.71 -0.79 12.06
N ALA A 79 -7.56 -1.64 12.64
CA ALA A 79 -9.02 -1.54 12.49
C ALA A 79 -9.64 -0.16 12.85
N PRO A 80 -9.12 0.61 13.83
CA PRO A 80 -9.61 1.97 14.08
C PRO A 80 -9.33 2.93 12.92
N LEU A 81 -8.16 2.81 12.26
CA LEU A 81 -7.72 3.70 11.18
C LEU A 81 -8.61 3.60 9.94
N LEU A 82 -9.19 2.42 9.71
CA LEU A 82 -10.24 2.18 8.71
C LEU A 82 -11.44 3.12 8.85
N LYS A 83 -11.74 3.59 10.06
CA LYS A 83 -12.89 4.46 10.35
C LYS A 83 -12.54 5.95 10.34
N GLU A 84 -11.26 6.28 10.49
CA GLU A 84 -10.78 7.67 10.63
C GLU A 84 -10.47 8.33 9.27
N ALA A 85 -10.84 7.68 8.17
CA ALA A 85 -10.60 8.12 6.79
C ALA A 85 -9.11 8.30 6.41
N SER A 86 -8.16 8.11 7.32
CA SER A 86 -6.70 8.08 7.09
C SER A 86 -6.23 6.83 6.33
N PHE A 87 -7.15 5.95 5.97
CA PHE A 87 -6.87 4.70 5.30
C PHE A 87 -8.02 4.35 4.34
N SER A 88 -7.69 3.88 3.13
CA SER A 88 -8.68 3.37 2.19
C SER A 88 -8.11 2.29 1.28
N VAL A 89 -8.96 1.35 0.86
CA VAL A 89 -8.60 0.32 -0.11
C VAL A 89 -9.59 0.32 -1.26
N HIS A 90 -9.08 0.21 -2.49
CA HIS A 90 -9.87 0.38 -3.70
C HIS A 90 -9.64 -0.77 -4.67
N VAL A 91 -10.71 -1.11 -5.38
CA VAL A 91 -10.63 -1.97 -6.56
C VAL A 91 -10.18 -1.12 -7.74
N GLY A 92 -9.04 -1.43 -8.34
CA GLY A 92 -8.52 -0.64 -9.46
C GLY A 92 -7.25 -1.19 -10.10
N ASP A 93 -6.91 -0.66 -11.27
CA ASP A 93 -5.64 -0.95 -11.92
C ASP A 93 -4.52 -0.15 -11.26
N GLY A 94 -3.74 -0.84 -10.42
CA GLY A 94 -2.61 -0.25 -9.69
C GLY A 94 -1.56 0.42 -10.57
N ARG A 95 -1.49 0.12 -11.88
CA ARG A 95 -0.57 0.80 -12.82
C ARG A 95 -0.95 2.27 -13.04
N GLN A 96 -2.20 2.63 -12.75
CA GLN A 96 -2.70 4.01 -12.81
C GLN A 96 -2.53 4.75 -11.48
N GLY A 97 -2.00 4.09 -10.44
CA GLY A 97 -1.96 4.63 -9.08
C GLY A 97 -3.34 4.93 -8.52
N TRP A 98 -3.45 5.99 -7.71
CA TRP A 98 -4.71 6.50 -7.21
C TRP A 98 -4.69 8.04 -7.12
N PRO A 99 -4.99 8.75 -8.22
CA PRO A 99 -4.81 10.21 -8.29
C PRO A 99 -5.60 11.03 -7.27
N GLU A 100 -6.72 10.51 -6.76
CA GLU A 100 -7.60 11.25 -5.83
C GLU A 100 -6.91 11.67 -4.53
N PHE A 101 -5.92 10.90 -4.07
CA PHE A 101 -5.18 11.16 -2.83
C PHE A 101 -3.69 11.45 -3.03
N ALA A 102 -3.28 11.55 -4.30
CA ALA A 102 -1.97 12.05 -4.67
C ALA A 102 -1.80 13.52 -4.22
N PRO A 103 -0.56 13.99 -4.01
CA PRO A 103 0.70 13.28 -4.21
C PRO A 103 1.13 12.48 -2.97
N TYR A 104 1.95 11.44 -3.19
CA TYR A 104 2.43 10.50 -2.18
C TYR A 104 3.89 10.75 -1.77
N ASP A 105 4.19 10.60 -0.49
CA ASP A 105 5.57 10.58 0.04
C ASP A 105 6.24 9.23 -0.26
N ALA A 106 5.48 8.14 -0.17
CA ALA A 106 5.94 6.77 -0.43
C ALA A 106 4.98 6.01 -1.36
N ILE A 107 5.52 5.24 -2.29
CA ILE A 107 4.74 4.30 -3.11
C ILE A 107 5.41 2.93 -3.06
N HIS A 108 4.68 1.91 -2.63
CA HIS A 108 5.10 0.51 -2.72
C HIS A 108 4.45 -0.16 -3.94
N VAL A 109 5.21 -0.99 -4.63
CA VAL A 109 4.72 -1.82 -5.73
C VAL A 109 4.99 -3.28 -5.40
N GLY A 110 3.96 -3.98 -4.90
CA GLY A 110 4.05 -5.38 -4.48
C GLY A 110 3.86 -6.41 -5.60
N ALA A 111 3.33 -5.97 -6.74
CA ALA A 111 3.20 -6.79 -7.93
C ALA A 111 4.42 -6.58 -8.84
N ALA A 112 5.04 -7.68 -9.29
CA ALA A 112 6.13 -7.63 -10.25
C ALA A 112 5.69 -6.91 -11.53
N ALA A 113 6.09 -5.66 -11.69
CA ALA A 113 5.96 -4.91 -12.92
C ALA A 113 7.32 -4.91 -13.65
N PRO A 114 7.35 -5.10 -14.99
CA PRO A 114 8.60 -5.06 -15.73
C PRO A 114 9.27 -3.68 -15.67
N GLU A 115 8.48 -2.62 -15.49
CA GLU A 115 8.93 -1.24 -15.33
C GLU A 115 7.98 -0.54 -14.36
N ILE A 116 8.46 0.49 -13.66
CA ILE A 116 7.62 1.33 -12.80
C ILE A 116 6.69 2.15 -13.72
N PRO A 117 5.35 2.03 -13.57
CA PRO A 117 4.41 2.78 -14.39
C PRO A 117 4.61 4.31 -14.25
N PRO A 118 4.61 5.07 -15.36
CA PRO A 118 4.80 6.53 -15.31
C PRO A 118 3.80 7.26 -14.41
N ALA A 119 2.55 6.79 -14.35
CA ALA A 119 1.51 7.36 -13.50
C ALA A 119 1.87 7.32 -12.00
N LEU A 120 2.63 6.33 -11.54
CA LEU A 120 3.11 6.27 -10.16
C LEU A 120 4.17 7.34 -9.89
N ILE A 121 5.07 7.57 -10.86
CA ILE A 121 6.11 8.60 -10.77
C ILE A 121 5.47 10.00 -10.74
N GLU A 122 4.45 10.23 -11.57
CA GLU A 122 3.71 11.50 -11.61
C GLU A 122 2.94 11.79 -10.31
N GLN A 123 2.53 10.75 -9.59
CA GLN A 123 1.84 10.86 -8.30
C GLN A 123 2.78 10.94 -7.10
N LEU A 124 4.09 10.82 -7.31
CA LEU A 124 5.09 10.92 -6.26
C LEU A 124 5.44 12.39 -5.98
N LYS A 125 5.55 12.76 -4.70
CA LYS A 125 6.05 14.08 -4.31
C LYS A 125 7.51 14.26 -4.73
N PRO A 126 7.97 15.51 -4.94
CA PRO A 126 9.40 15.79 -5.04
C PRO A 126 10.15 15.26 -3.81
N GLY A 127 11.13 14.39 -4.02
CA GLY A 127 11.88 13.73 -2.94
C GLY A 127 11.18 12.54 -2.29
N GLY A 128 10.01 12.14 -2.78
CA GLY A 128 9.34 10.89 -2.39
C GLY A 128 10.08 9.65 -2.89
N GLN A 129 9.72 8.49 -2.35
CA GLN A 129 10.38 7.22 -2.63
C GLN A 129 9.40 6.18 -3.21
N ILE A 130 9.86 5.45 -4.22
CA ILE A 130 9.19 4.23 -4.71
C ILE A 130 9.99 3.02 -4.22
N GLY A 131 9.29 2.04 -3.64
CA GLY A 131 9.86 0.79 -3.16
C GLY A 131 9.26 -0.41 -3.88
N ASP A 132 10.12 -1.27 -4.42
CA ASP A 132 9.79 -2.60 -4.93
C ASP A 132 10.78 -3.58 -4.28
N PRO A 133 10.38 -4.36 -3.26
CA PRO A 133 11.30 -5.26 -2.55
C PRO A 133 11.83 -6.41 -3.43
N GLY A 134 11.32 -6.58 -4.66
CA GLY A 134 11.84 -7.49 -5.67
C GLY A 134 12.93 -6.90 -6.57
N ARG A 135 13.31 -5.61 -6.39
CA ARG A 135 14.33 -4.91 -7.18
C ARG A 135 15.36 -4.17 -6.33
#